data_AF-A0A3M1DDR9-F1
#
_entry.id   AF-A0A3M1DDR9-F1
#
_cell.length_a   1.000
_cell.length_b   1.000
_cell.length_c   1.000
_cell.angle_alpha   90.00
_cell.angle_beta   90.00
_cell.angle_gamma   90.00
#
_symmetry.space_group_name_H-M   'P 1'
#
loop_
_entity.id
_entity.type
_entity.pdbx_description
1 polymer ?
#
loop_
_entity_poly.entity_id
_entity_poly.type
_entity_poly.pdbx_seq_one_letter_code
_entity_poly.pdbx_strand_id
1 'polypeptide(L)'
;MHNHDERYICALLNRIPGVKARLATPEEDGGPRKADVVAEYNGKTFYFQVSKQEKSKRERKKLLKRGTIPIHTHKFLGFSRSREELLAELRRHLGCPSHI
;
A
#
# COMPACT_ATOMS: atom_id res chain seq x y z
N MET A 1 -15.73 10.90 -0.86
CA MET A 1 -16.03 9.67 -0.09
C MET A 1 -14.99 8.59 -0.39
N HIS A 2 -13.77 8.79 0.09
CA HIS A 2 -12.67 7.82 -0.04
C HIS A 2 -11.84 7.98 1.23
N ASN A 3 -11.77 6.92 2.02
CA ASN A 3 -10.88 6.85 3.19
C ASN A 3 -10.88 5.48 3.87
N HIS A 4 -11.91 4.63 3.66
CA HIS A 4 -11.98 3.37 4.41
C HIS A 4 -10.87 2.38 4.02
N ASP A 5 -10.66 2.18 2.71
CA ASP A 5 -9.62 1.28 2.19
C ASP A 5 -8.21 1.78 2.54
N GLU A 6 -7.96 3.08 2.35
CA GLU A 6 -6.67 3.72 2.66
C GLU A 6 -6.33 3.61 4.16
N ARG A 7 -7.30 3.92 5.04
CA ARG A 7 -7.15 3.74 6.48
C ARG A 7 -6.93 2.29 6.87
N TYR A 8 -7.61 1.36 6.21
CA TYR A 8 -7.43 -0.07 6.46
C TYR A 8 -6.02 -0.53 6.08
N ILE A 9 -5.52 -0.16 4.89
CA ILE A 9 -4.15 -0.46 4.46
C ILE A 9 -3.12 0.18 5.41
N CYS A 10 -3.34 1.45 5.79
CA CYS A 10 -2.49 2.16 6.74
C CYS A 10 -2.44 1.45 8.10
N ALA A 11 -3.59 1.03 8.65
CA ALA A 11 -3.67 0.29 9.89
C ALA A 11 -2.98 -1.08 9.81
N LEU A 12 -3.08 -1.78 8.67
CA LEU A 12 -2.39 -3.05 8.45
C LEU A 12 -0.88 -2.88 8.36
N LEU A 13 -0.39 -1.86 7.66
CA LEU A 13 1.04 -1.56 7.58
C LEU A 13 1.60 -1.27 8.98
N ASN A 14 0.91 -0.50 9.81
CA ASN A 14 1.30 -0.24 11.20
C ASN A 14 1.27 -1.47 12.12
N ARG A 15 0.65 -2.59 11.70
CA ARG A 15 0.73 -3.87 12.44
C ARG A 15 2.01 -4.64 12.15
N ILE A 16 2.79 -4.24 11.14
CA ILE A 16 4.08 -4.86 10.85
C ILE A 16 5.12 -4.22 11.78
N PRO A 17 5.84 -5.01 12.60
CA PRO A 17 6.85 -4.47 13.50
C PRO A 17 7.89 -3.61 12.77
N GLY A 18 8.18 -2.44 13.32
CA GLY A 18 9.14 -1.49 12.74
C GLY A 18 8.63 -0.65 11.57
N VAL A 19 7.38 -0.85 11.14
CA VAL A 19 6.76 -0.03 10.09
C VAL A 19 5.99 1.12 10.71
N LYS A 20 6.21 2.33 10.20
CA LYS A 20 5.40 3.52 10.54
C LYS A 20 4.67 3.98 9.30
N ALA A 21 3.36 3.73 9.24
CA ALA A 21 2.52 4.13 8.11
C ALA A 21 1.58 5.28 8.46
N ARG A 22 1.35 6.16 7.48
CA ARG A 22 0.42 7.28 7.55
C ARG A 22 -0.30 7.45 6.22
N LEU A 23 -1.43 8.15 6.24
CA LEU A 23 -2.03 8.63 5.00
C LEU A 23 -1.09 9.64 4.33
N ALA A 24 -1.09 9.65 3.01
CA ALA A 24 -0.31 10.57 2.21
C ALA A 24 -0.76 12.02 2.43
N THR A 25 0.16 12.97 2.33
CA THR A 25 -0.18 14.40 2.29
C THR A 25 -0.76 14.76 0.92
N PRO A 26 -1.46 15.90 0.78
CA PRO A 26 -1.95 16.36 -0.52
C PRO A 26 -0.87 16.47 -1.60
N GLU A 27 0.37 16.77 -1.20
CA GLU A 27 1.52 16.84 -2.11
C GLU A 27 1.99 15.46 -2.58
N GLU A 28 1.85 14.42 -1.75
CA GLU A 28 2.22 13.04 -2.10
C GLU A 28 1.15 12.38 -2.98
N ASP A 29 -0.12 12.71 -2.76
CA ASP A 29 -1.27 12.26 -3.54
C ASP A 29 -1.37 12.99 -4.90
N GLY A 30 -1.34 14.32 -4.90
CA GLY A 30 -1.37 15.13 -6.12
C GLY A 30 -0.05 15.14 -6.90
N GLY A 31 1.05 14.74 -6.25
CA GLY A 31 2.40 14.88 -6.76
C GLY A 31 2.88 13.76 -7.69
N PRO A 32 4.20 13.71 -7.95
CA PRO A 32 4.80 12.75 -8.88
C PRO A 32 4.61 11.29 -8.43
N ARG A 33 4.48 11.05 -7.12
CA ARG A 33 4.31 9.72 -6.52
C ARG A 33 2.87 9.20 -6.65
N LYS A 34 1.84 10.04 -6.57
CA LYS A 34 0.43 9.60 -6.57
C LYS A 34 0.15 8.53 -5.52
N ALA A 35 0.54 8.80 -4.28
CA ALA A 35 0.43 7.88 -3.17
C ALA A 35 -0.77 8.23 -2.31
N ASP A 36 -1.49 7.23 -1.80
CA ASP A 36 -2.57 7.39 -0.83
C ASP A 36 -2.09 7.04 0.58
N VAL A 37 -1.11 6.14 0.70
CA VAL A 37 -0.50 5.72 1.97
C VAL A 37 1.02 5.73 1.84
N VAL A 38 1.70 6.19 2.89
CA VAL A 38 3.16 6.23 2.97
C VAL A 38 3.60 5.42 4.18
N ALA A 39 4.58 4.55 4.01
CA ALA A 39 5.16 3.76 5.09
C ALA A 39 6.67 3.94 5.16
N GLU A 40 7.19 4.07 6.37
CA GLU A 40 8.61 4.05 6.66
C GLU A 40 8.99 2.71 7.29
N TYR A 41 10.04 2.07 6.78
CA TYR A 41 10.57 0.83 7.31
C TYR A 41 12.08 0.75 7.06
N ASN A 42 12.87 0.45 8.10
CA ASN A 42 14.33 0.38 8.04
C ASN A 42 14.99 1.61 7.36
N GLY A 43 14.52 2.82 7.69
CA GLY A 43 15.02 4.07 7.13
C GLY A 43 14.67 4.30 5.65
N LYS A 44 13.79 3.47 5.07
CA LYS A 44 13.30 3.62 3.70
C LYS A 44 11.83 4.01 3.68
N THR A 45 11.48 4.91 2.77
CA THR A 45 10.09 5.35 2.55
C THR A 45 9.48 4.62 1.37
N PHE A 46 8.30 4.06 1.58
CA PHE A 46 7.50 3.32 0.61
C PHE A 46 6.19 4.05 0.37
N TYR A 47 5.82 4.17 -0.90
CA TYR A 47 4.60 4.85 -1.33
C TYR A 47 3.63 3.81 -1.86
N PHE A 48 2.37 3.87 -1.44
CA PHE A 48 1.33 2.94 -1.86
C PHE A 48 0.18 3.72 -2.47
N GLN A 49 -0.29 3.26 -3.64
CA GLN A 49 -1.52 3.75 -4.24
C GLN A 49 -2.60 2.69 -4.05
N VAL A 50 -3.63 3.02 -3.27
CA VAL A 50 -4.75 2.15 -2.93
C VAL A 50 -5.87 2.40 -3.94
N SER A 51 -6.30 1.34 -4.62
CA SER A 51 -7.38 1.41 -5.60
C SER A 51 -8.31 0.24 -5.40
N LYS A 52 -9.62 0.45 -5.46
CA LYS A 52 -10.56 -0.68 -5.45
C LYS A 52 -10.24 -1.58 -6.64
N GLN A 53 -10.33 -1.07 -7.85
CA GLN A 53 -10.09 -1.88 -9.04
C GLN A 53 -8.61 -2.19 -9.26
N GLU A 54 -8.33 -3.37 -9.82
CA GLU A 54 -7.00 -3.72 -10.30
C GLU A 54 -6.58 -2.72 -11.38
N LYS A 55 -5.38 -2.14 -11.22
CA LYS A 55 -4.83 -1.22 -12.22
C LYS A 55 -4.39 -1.99 -13.45
N SER A 56 -4.62 -1.40 -14.63
CA SER A 56 -4.12 -1.96 -15.89
C SER A 56 -2.60 -2.19 -15.85
N LYS A 57 -2.09 -3.15 -16.63
CA LYS A 57 -0.64 -3.43 -16.71
C LYS A 57 0.19 -2.16 -16.99
N ARG A 58 -0.33 -1.28 -17.84
CA ARG A 58 0.29 -0.01 -18.20
C ARG A 58 0.36 0.95 -17.00
N GLU A 59 -0.74 1.12 -16.27
CA GLU A 59 -0.78 1.98 -15.08
C GLU A 59 0.10 1.43 -13.96
N ARG A 60 0.04 0.12 -13.71
CA ARG A 60 0.91 -0.54 -12.73
C ARG A 60 2.39 -0.29 -13.02
N LYS A 61 2.82 -0.44 -14.28
CA LYS A 61 4.20 -0.14 -14.70
C LYS A 61 4.55 1.34 -14.48
N LYS A 62 3.61 2.26 -14.73
CA LYS A 62 3.80 3.70 -14.53
C LYS A 62 4.00 4.04 -13.05
N LEU A 63 3.21 3.45 -12.15
CA LEU A 63 3.30 3.66 -10.71
C LEU A 63 4.61 3.09 -10.14
N LEU A 64 4.96 1.87 -10.54
CA LEU A 64 6.22 1.26 -10.13
C LEU A 64 7.43 2.06 -10.61
N LYS A 65 7.40 2.62 -11.83
CA LYS A 65 8.45 3.53 -12.32
C LYS A 65 8.57 4.80 -11.48
N ARG A 66 7.48 5.24 -10.84
CA ARG A 66 7.45 6.37 -9.90
C ARG A 66 7.82 5.95 -8.47
N GLY A 67 8.12 4.67 -8.24
CA GLY A 67 8.38 4.12 -6.91
C GLY A 67 7.15 4.05 -6.01
N THR A 68 5.97 3.93 -6.62
CA THR A 68 4.68 3.79 -5.91
C THR A 68 4.11 2.41 -6.20
N ILE A 69 3.73 1.71 -5.13
CA ILE A 69 3.24 0.34 -5.15
C ILE A 69 1.72 0.37 -5.27
N PRO A 70 1.13 -0.10 -6.38
CA PRO A 70 -0.31 -0.20 -6.48
C PRO A 70 -0.82 -1.36 -5.63
N ILE A 71 -1.76 -1.07 -4.74
CA ILE A 71 -2.50 -2.02 -3.92
C ILE A 71 -3.95 -2.02 -4.38
N HIS A 72 -4.46 -3.20 -4.72
CA HIS A 72 -5.85 -3.36 -5.15
C HIS A 72 -6.72 -3.83 -3.99
N THR A 73 -7.83 -3.13 -3.68
CA THR A 73 -8.68 -3.40 -2.52
C THR A 73 -10.08 -3.94 -2.85
N HIS A 74 -10.51 -4.02 -4.11
CA HIS A 74 -11.85 -4.54 -4.45
C HIS A 74 -12.01 -6.03 -4.16
N LYS A 75 -10.91 -6.81 -4.08
CA LYS A 75 -10.97 -8.17 -3.51
C LYS A 75 -11.32 -8.21 -2.01
N PHE A 76 -11.36 -7.06 -1.35
CA PHE A 76 -11.62 -6.90 0.08
C PHE A 76 -13.02 -6.36 0.37
N LEU A 77 -13.80 -5.91 -0.63
CA LEU A 77 -15.23 -5.57 -0.50
C LEU A 77 -16.14 -6.83 -0.51
N GLY A 78 -15.60 -7.98 -0.09
CA GLY A 78 -16.23 -9.31 -0.11
C GLY A 78 -15.20 -10.45 0.03
N PHE A 79 -14.28 -10.29 1.00
CA PHE A 79 -13.04 -11.06 1.27
C PHE A 79 -12.92 -12.46 0.63
N SER A 80 -12.20 -12.54 -0.48
CA SER A 80 -11.65 -13.80 -1.02
C SER A 80 -10.12 -13.90 -0.87
N ARG A 81 -9.49 -12.90 -0.24
CA ARG A 81 -8.14 -13.03 0.33
C ARG A 81 -8.15 -12.77 1.83
N SER A 82 -7.52 -13.63 2.63
CA SER A 82 -7.47 -13.44 4.08
C SER A 82 -6.64 -12.19 4.43
N ARG A 83 -6.89 -11.60 5.60
CA ARG A 83 -6.07 -10.50 6.16
C ARG A 83 -4.56 -10.83 6.12
N GLU A 84 -4.22 -12.11 6.24
CA GLU A 84 -2.85 -12.62 6.24
C GLU A 84 -2.21 -12.56 4.85
N GLU A 85 -2.95 -12.85 3.78
CA GLU A 85 -2.44 -12.74 2.40
C GLU A 85 -2.10 -11.31 2.02
N LEU A 86 -2.92 -10.34 2.48
CA LEU A 86 -2.62 -8.93 2.27
C LEU A 86 -1.40 -8.47 3.09
N LEU A 87 -1.29 -8.92 4.34
CA LEU A 87 -0.09 -8.68 5.14
C LEU A 87 1.15 -9.30 4.49
N ALA A 88 1.04 -10.49 3.90
CA ALA A 88 2.14 -11.14 3.18
C ALA A 88 2.54 -10.33 1.92
N GLU A 89 1.56 -9.82 1.17
CA GLU A 89 1.81 -8.93 0.01
C GLU A 89 2.54 -7.64 0.43
N LEU A 90 2.07 -6.98 1.49
CA LEU A 90 2.70 -5.77 2.02
C LEU A 90 4.11 -6.05 2.55
N ARG A 91 4.32 -7.14 3.30
CA ARG A 91 5.64 -7.57 3.79
C ARG A 91 6.61 -7.83 2.65
N ARG A 92 6.16 -8.51 1.58
CA ARG A 92 6.95 -8.75 0.37
C ARG A 92 7.42 -7.45 -0.26
N HIS A 93 6.56 -6.44 -0.31
CA HIS A 93 6.91 -5.13 -0.85
C HIS A 93 7.89 -4.34 0.02
N LEU A 94 7.77 -4.46 1.34
CA LEU A 94 8.69 -3.83 2.30
C LEU A 94 10.03 -4.58 2.39
N GLY A 95 10.15 -5.78 1.81
CA GLY A 95 11.31 -6.64 1.99
C GLY A 95 11.44 -7.19 3.42
N CYS A 96 10.32 -7.27 4.15
CA CYS A 96 10.30 -7.91 5.47
C CYS A 96 10.50 -9.42 5.30
N PRO A 97 11.48 -10.05 5.98
CA PRO A 97 11.55 -11.50 6.01
C PRO A 97 10.30 -12.04 6.72
N SER A 98 9.68 -13.06 6.11
CA SER A 98 8.65 -13.89 6.76
C SER A 98 9.35 -14.76 7.81
N HIS A 99 9.71 -14.19 8.95
CA HIS A 99 10.25 -14.88 10.13
C HIS A 99 9.45 -14.34 11.32
N ILE A 100 8.88 -15.12 12.25
CA ILE A 100 8.73 -16.55 12.56
C ILE A 100 7.38 -16.65 13.28
#